data_AF-A0A970PVX0-F1
#
_entry.id   AF-A0A970PVX0-F1
#
_cell.length_a   1.000
_cell.length_b   1.000
_cell.length_c   1.000
_cell.angle_alpha   90.00
_cell.angle_beta   90.00
_cell.angle_gamma   90.00
#
_symmetry.space_group_name_H-M   'P 1'
#
loop_
_entity.id
_entity.type
_entity.pdbx_description
1 polymer ?
#
loop_
_entity_poly.entity_id
_entity_poly.type
_entity_poly.pdbx_seq_one_letter_code
_entity_poly.pdbx_strand_id
1 'polypeptide(L)'
;MKQIPLILFLVISIQLNAFSQSATSTLKAKEGSRDYLEASYYIKDAIKENPKDISLLTLCGDVYAELDKLDSALIVYKMANDLKSNSLILRKIARVQSKLANYPEAVKIINQAISKDKVDVYNYLEYGFILIEADSLNQAELMITKAREKNKNIPDAFLALGELYFAQQVYELARINFEEALKLDGNLIEARIKLATTYYQMGLAEQDEDLRQNLLVSSLKEWNAITQKDPKNARAFYEQGRLFYFSSRYVEAAQSFHKFLELRPDNSLAKWYYAQSLYEIGKCDEAAPVLREVSKEIDSVKFKSIVLLARCHNRQQNDAESVETYKELENANCELEAEDLERYGFATLRNADTLGSAQIFKRFIEKNPSRCDLMVNLGQLMMKIKNNEEAIYFFSKQLENCENDNISAKTYFYIGSCYLSLEEPDSALNFLKKAIEVDPSDILTYVYQGDVYSKLGANDSSKLSFRIAIEKGAEDTTAQGKNYTNHAFAKLCGIIFDEKNYKELHKISTEWTKFDPSYSYAFLYLGIASQGLEDKDGACRAYRKVIQLDPKNKPAQDMVKKLGC
;
A
#
# COMPACT_ATOMS: atom_id res chain seq x y z
N MET A 1 59.52 -67.93 -34.21
CA MET A 1 58.24 -68.16 -34.91
C MET A 1 57.17 -68.50 -33.88
N LYS A 2 56.36 -67.52 -33.47
CA LYS A 2 55.13 -67.73 -32.69
C LYS A 2 54.08 -66.76 -33.22
N GLN A 3 52.93 -67.34 -33.55
CA GLN A 3 51.78 -66.74 -34.21
C GLN A 3 51.11 -65.70 -33.32
N ILE A 4 50.66 -64.60 -33.93
CA ILE A 4 49.70 -63.65 -33.38
C ILE A 4 48.32 -64.08 -33.92
N PRO A 5 47.34 -64.46 -33.09
CA PRO A 5 45.98 -64.66 -33.57
C PRO A 5 45.15 -63.38 -33.39
N LEU A 6 44.68 -62.92 -34.54
CA LEU A 6 43.46 -62.19 -34.83
C LEU A 6 42.37 -62.34 -33.75
N ILE A 7 42.07 -61.26 -33.00
CA ILE A 7 40.86 -61.19 -32.16
C ILE A 7 39.74 -60.56 -32.99
N LEU A 8 38.73 -61.38 -33.26
CA LEU A 8 37.48 -61.06 -33.93
C LEU A 8 36.72 -59.96 -33.16
N PHE A 9 36.44 -58.82 -33.80
CA PHE A 9 35.45 -57.86 -33.34
C PHE A 9 34.04 -58.43 -33.60
N LEU A 10 33.40 -58.94 -32.56
CA LEU A 10 31.99 -59.31 -32.59
C LEU A 10 31.17 -58.04 -32.32
N VAL A 11 30.78 -57.35 -33.39
CA VAL A 11 29.80 -56.25 -33.31
C VAL A 11 28.45 -56.88 -33.01
N ILE A 12 28.10 -56.96 -31.73
CA ILE A 12 26.73 -57.19 -31.30
C ILE A 12 26.00 -55.87 -31.55
N SER A 13 25.31 -55.77 -32.69
CA SER A 13 24.29 -54.74 -32.89
C SER A 13 23.14 -55.02 -31.93
N ILE A 14 23.27 -54.54 -30.70
CA ILE A 14 22.13 -54.34 -29.81
C ILE A 14 21.29 -53.25 -30.49
N GLN A 15 20.25 -53.67 -31.21
CA GLN A 15 19.13 -52.80 -31.49
C GLN A 15 18.54 -52.38 -30.14
N LEU A 16 18.98 -51.22 -29.66
CA LEU A 16 18.27 -50.46 -28.64
C LEU A 16 16.93 -50.03 -29.26
N ASN A 17 15.94 -50.92 -29.17
CA ASN A 17 14.54 -50.52 -29.18
C ASN A 17 14.32 -49.72 -27.89
N ALA A 18 14.68 -48.43 -27.91
CA ALA A 18 14.10 -47.47 -27.00
C ALA A 18 12.58 -47.51 -27.27
N PHE A 19 11.80 -48.07 -26.34
CA PHE A 19 10.36 -47.94 -26.34
C PHE A 19 10.04 -46.44 -26.23
N SER A 20 9.85 -45.76 -27.37
CA SER A 20 9.23 -44.45 -27.37
C SER A 20 7.84 -44.64 -26.76
N GLN A 21 7.59 -44.04 -25.61
CA GLN A 21 6.28 -44.06 -24.97
C GLN A 21 5.26 -43.50 -25.97
N SER A 22 4.26 -44.30 -26.35
CA SER A 22 3.26 -43.93 -27.36
C SER A 22 2.55 -42.64 -26.93
N ALA A 23 2.24 -41.76 -27.89
CA ALA A 23 1.55 -40.49 -27.61
C ALA A 23 0.23 -40.71 -26.86
N THR A 24 -0.46 -41.82 -27.17
CA THR A 24 -1.66 -42.27 -26.45
C THR A 24 -1.39 -42.53 -24.96
N SER A 25 -0.29 -43.20 -24.62
CA SER A 25 0.06 -43.51 -23.24
C SER A 25 0.51 -42.28 -22.45
N THR A 26 1.24 -41.37 -23.10
CA THR A 26 1.66 -40.09 -22.51
C THR A 26 0.47 -39.18 -22.26
N LEU A 27 -0.45 -39.08 -23.23
CA LEU A 27 -1.70 -38.31 -23.07
C LEU A 27 -2.52 -38.81 -21.87
N LYS A 28 -2.72 -40.13 -21.74
CA LYS A 28 -3.45 -40.72 -20.61
C LYS A 28 -2.75 -40.45 -19.28
N ALA A 29 -1.43 -40.51 -19.23
CA ALA A 29 -0.67 -40.21 -18.02
C ALA A 29 -0.82 -38.74 -17.61
N LYS A 30 -0.73 -37.80 -18.57
CA LYS A 30 -0.87 -36.37 -18.32
C LYS A 30 -2.28 -35.98 -17.90
N GLU A 31 -3.29 -36.53 -18.57
CA GLU A 31 -4.69 -36.37 -18.17
C GLU A 31 -4.94 -36.92 -16.76
N GLY A 32 -4.42 -38.11 -16.42
CA GLY A 32 -4.52 -38.68 -15.08
C GLY A 32 -3.87 -37.81 -13.99
N SER A 33 -2.84 -37.03 -14.35
CA SER A 33 -2.24 -36.00 -13.49
C SER A 33 -2.94 -34.63 -13.54
N ARG A 34 -4.05 -34.52 -14.30
CA ARG A 34 -4.80 -33.29 -14.60
C ARG A 34 -3.97 -32.19 -15.28
N ASP A 35 -2.89 -32.57 -15.94
CA ASP A 35 -2.09 -31.66 -16.76
C ASP A 35 -2.68 -31.58 -18.17
N TYR A 36 -3.85 -30.96 -18.27
CA TYR A 36 -4.60 -30.89 -19.52
C TYR A 36 -3.86 -30.11 -20.61
N LEU A 37 -3.08 -29.08 -20.21
CA LEU A 37 -2.31 -28.28 -21.16
C LEU A 37 -1.23 -29.14 -21.82
N GLU A 38 -0.43 -29.85 -21.03
CA GLU A 38 0.61 -30.72 -21.57
C GLU A 38 -0.01 -31.92 -22.31
N ALA A 39 -1.11 -32.49 -21.80
CA ALA A 39 -1.87 -33.54 -22.49
C ALA A 39 -2.31 -33.09 -23.89
N SER A 40 -2.67 -31.83 -24.07
CA SER A 40 -3.15 -31.30 -25.35
C SER A 40 -2.10 -31.31 -26.46
N TYR A 41 -0.81 -31.28 -26.12
CA TYR A 41 0.27 -31.37 -27.11
C TYR A 41 0.32 -32.75 -27.79
N TYR A 42 -0.14 -33.80 -27.11
CA TYR A 42 -0.09 -35.18 -27.61
C TYR A 42 -1.36 -35.62 -28.34
N ILE A 43 -2.47 -34.86 -28.27
CA ILE A 43 -3.77 -35.25 -28.83
C ILE A 43 -3.66 -35.58 -30.33
N LYS A 44 -3.02 -34.73 -31.11
CA LYS A 44 -2.93 -34.90 -32.58
C LYS A 44 -2.23 -36.20 -32.94
N ASP A 45 -1.14 -36.53 -32.24
CA ASP A 45 -0.36 -37.74 -32.53
C ASP A 45 -1.03 -38.99 -31.94
N ALA A 46 -1.66 -38.89 -30.77
CA ALA A 46 -2.47 -39.97 -30.21
C ALA A 46 -3.64 -40.37 -31.13
N ILE A 47 -4.34 -39.39 -31.73
CA ILE A 47 -5.40 -39.66 -32.71
C ILE A 47 -4.84 -40.31 -33.98
N LYS A 48 -3.65 -39.92 -34.45
CA LYS A 48 -3.01 -40.58 -35.61
C LYS A 48 -2.61 -42.03 -35.30
N GLU A 49 -2.12 -42.30 -34.09
CA GLU A 49 -1.75 -43.65 -33.65
C GLU A 49 -2.98 -44.56 -33.63
N ASN A 50 -4.10 -44.09 -33.08
CA ASN A 50 -5.30 -44.89 -32.85
C ASN A 50 -6.60 -44.16 -33.28
N PRO A 51 -6.81 -43.89 -34.59
CA PRO A 51 -7.88 -43.01 -35.07
C PRO A 51 -9.29 -43.56 -34.91
N LYS A 52 -9.42 -44.86 -34.61
CA LYS A 52 -10.70 -45.55 -34.41
C LYS A 52 -10.98 -45.91 -32.95
N ASP A 53 -10.10 -45.53 -32.02
CA ASP A 53 -10.32 -45.76 -30.60
C ASP A 53 -11.31 -44.70 -30.06
N ILE A 54 -12.56 -45.11 -29.87
CA ILE A 54 -13.64 -44.27 -29.35
C ILE A 54 -13.31 -43.75 -27.95
N SER A 55 -12.66 -44.54 -27.11
CA SER A 55 -12.32 -44.14 -25.74
C SER A 55 -11.23 -43.07 -25.75
N LEU A 56 -10.24 -43.22 -26.62
CA LEU A 56 -9.22 -42.20 -26.85
C LEU A 56 -9.80 -40.91 -27.42
N LEU A 57 -10.65 -40.99 -28.45
CA LEU A 57 -11.29 -39.80 -29.01
C LEU A 57 -12.15 -39.09 -27.96
N THR A 58 -12.91 -39.83 -27.16
CA THR A 58 -13.68 -39.26 -26.05
C THR A 58 -12.77 -38.56 -25.05
N LEU A 59 -11.65 -39.19 -24.65
CA LEU A 59 -10.66 -38.60 -23.76
C LEU A 59 -10.02 -37.32 -24.34
N CYS A 60 -9.65 -37.32 -25.62
CA CYS A 60 -9.11 -36.15 -26.31
C CYS A 60 -10.14 -35.00 -26.34
N GLY A 61 -11.42 -35.32 -26.56
CA GLY A 61 -12.51 -34.37 -26.45
C GLY A 61 -12.66 -33.81 -25.02
N ASP A 62 -12.50 -34.65 -23.99
CA ASP A 62 -12.53 -34.24 -22.58
C ASP A 62 -11.39 -33.27 -22.27
N VAL A 63 -10.16 -33.57 -22.69
CA VAL A 63 -9.00 -32.68 -22.52
C VAL A 63 -9.23 -31.33 -23.21
N TYR A 64 -9.78 -31.32 -24.43
CA TYR A 64 -10.11 -30.04 -25.09
C TYR A 64 -11.23 -29.28 -24.38
N ALA A 65 -12.24 -29.97 -23.86
CA ALA A 65 -13.33 -29.35 -23.12
C ALA A 65 -12.86 -28.73 -21.79
N GLU A 66 -11.94 -29.39 -21.07
CA GLU A 66 -11.31 -28.87 -19.85
C GLU A 66 -10.43 -27.64 -20.12
N LEU A 67 -9.84 -27.55 -21.31
CA LEU A 67 -9.08 -26.38 -21.76
C LEU A 67 -9.95 -25.29 -22.38
N ASP A 68 -11.27 -25.42 -22.31
CA ASP A 68 -12.24 -24.50 -22.92
C ASP A 68 -12.09 -24.33 -24.45
N LYS A 69 -11.46 -25.32 -25.11
CA LYS A 69 -11.32 -25.38 -26.57
C LYS A 69 -12.54 -26.09 -27.16
N LEU A 70 -13.71 -25.47 -26.99
CA LEU A 70 -15.02 -26.08 -27.26
C LEU A 70 -15.20 -26.58 -28.70
N ASP A 71 -14.75 -25.82 -29.71
CA ASP A 71 -14.83 -26.26 -31.10
C ASP A 71 -14.00 -27.52 -31.37
N SER A 72 -12.80 -27.59 -30.79
CA SER A 72 -11.93 -28.77 -30.93
C SER A 72 -12.52 -29.98 -30.22
N ALA A 73 -13.07 -29.78 -29.01
CA ALA A 73 -13.78 -30.83 -28.29
C ALA A 73 -14.97 -31.36 -29.12
N LEU A 74 -15.78 -30.46 -29.69
CA LEU A 74 -16.93 -30.81 -30.52
C LEU A 74 -16.54 -31.64 -31.74
N ILE A 75 -15.46 -31.27 -32.43
CA ILE A 75 -14.96 -32.03 -33.59
C ILE A 75 -14.57 -33.45 -33.16
N VAL A 76 -13.79 -33.59 -32.10
CA VAL A 76 -13.29 -34.91 -31.67
C VAL A 76 -14.44 -35.79 -31.14
N TYR A 77 -15.41 -35.22 -30.41
CA TYR A 77 -16.59 -35.97 -30.00
C TYR A 77 -17.46 -36.41 -31.18
N LYS A 78 -17.60 -35.58 -32.23
CA LYS A 78 -18.30 -35.97 -33.45
C LYS A 78 -17.58 -37.12 -34.15
N MET A 79 -16.24 -37.10 -34.22
CA MET A 79 -15.47 -38.25 -34.73
C MET A 79 -15.76 -39.53 -33.94
N ALA A 80 -15.80 -39.47 -32.61
CA ALA A 80 -16.17 -40.62 -31.77
C ALA A 80 -17.60 -41.11 -32.04
N ASN A 81 -18.54 -40.17 -32.21
CA ASN A 81 -19.95 -40.46 -32.51
C ASN A 81 -20.14 -41.09 -33.90
N ASP A 82 -19.38 -40.67 -34.90
CA ASP A 82 -19.42 -41.20 -36.27
C ASP A 82 -18.93 -42.65 -36.33
N LEU A 83 -17.99 -43.03 -35.44
CA LEU A 83 -17.55 -44.43 -35.28
C LEU A 83 -18.61 -45.28 -34.58
N LYS A 84 -19.13 -44.81 -33.44
CA LYS A 84 -20.19 -45.49 -32.69
C LYS A 84 -20.94 -44.55 -31.78
N SER A 85 -22.12 -44.13 -32.23
CA SER A 85 -23.01 -43.27 -31.44
C SER A 85 -23.63 -43.98 -30.23
N ASN A 86 -23.42 -43.44 -29.03
CA ASN A 86 -24.00 -43.88 -27.77
C ASN A 86 -24.49 -42.68 -26.92
N SER A 87 -25.24 -42.95 -25.84
CA SER A 87 -25.80 -41.92 -24.96
C SER A 87 -24.72 -41.03 -24.32
N LEU A 88 -23.61 -41.61 -23.86
CA LEU A 88 -22.50 -40.87 -23.23
C LEU A 88 -21.86 -39.84 -24.18
N ILE A 89 -21.55 -40.24 -25.42
CA ILE A 89 -20.92 -39.34 -26.40
C ILE A 89 -21.91 -38.24 -26.81
N LEU A 90 -23.18 -38.59 -27.06
CA LEU A 90 -24.21 -37.59 -27.37
C LEU A 90 -24.40 -36.59 -26.22
N ARG A 91 -24.36 -37.06 -24.96
CA ARG A 91 -24.39 -36.20 -23.78
C ARG A 91 -23.20 -35.22 -23.74
N LYS A 92 -21.98 -35.70 -24.02
CA LYS A 92 -20.79 -34.84 -24.12
C LYS A 92 -20.90 -33.82 -25.27
N ILE A 93 -21.42 -34.21 -26.42
CA ILE A 93 -21.69 -33.29 -27.54
C ILE A 93 -22.73 -32.24 -27.15
N ALA A 94 -23.83 -32.65 -26.51
CA ALA A 94 -24.88 -31.74 -26.07
C ALA A 94 -24.34 -30.72 -25.05
N ARG A 95 -23.53 -31.16 -24.10
CA ARG A 95 -22.83 -30.29 -23.15
C ARG A 95 -21.98 -29.22 -23.84
N VAL A 96 -21.14 -29.62 -24.81
CA VAL A 96 -20.30 -28.68 -25.55
C VAL A 96 -21.14 -27.70 -26.37
N GLN A 97 -22.21 -28.17 -27.01
CA GLN A 97 -23.13 -27.29 -27.73
C GLN A 97 -23.81 -26.28 -26.80
N SER A 98 -24.14 -26.68 -25.57
CA SER A 98 -24.70 -25.79 -24.55
C SER A 98 -23.70 -24.71 -24.15
N LYS A 99 -22.45 -25.08 -23.88
CA LYS A 99 -21.36 -24.13 -23.59
C LYS A 99 -21.07 -23.17 -24.76
N LEU A 100 -21.30 -23.60 -26.00
CA LEU A 100 -21.26 -22.76 -27.21
C LEU A 100 -22.51 -21.90 -27.40
N ALA A 101 -23.44 -21.88 -26.43
CA ALA A 101 -24.75 -21.24 -26.47
C ALA A 101 -25.67 -21.71 -27.62
N ASN A 102 -25.39 -22.86 -28.23
CA ASN A 102 -26.21 -23.48 -29.26
C ASN A 102 -27.31 -24.36 -28.66
N TYR A 103 -28.14 -23.77 -27.79
CA TYR A 103 -29.15 -24.49 -27.02
C TYR A 103 -30.12 -25.33 -27.84
N PRO A 104 -30.64 -24.89 -29.01
CA PRO A 104 -31.55 -25.72 -29.81
C PRO A 104 -30.91 -27.03 -30.27
N GLU A 105 -29.64 -26.98 -30.69
CA GLU A 105 -28.92 -28.18 -31.12
C GLU A 105 -28.53 -29.03 -29.90
N ALA A 106 -28.13 -28.42 -28.77
CA ALA A 106 -27.87 -29.14 -27.53
C ALA A 106 -29.11 -29.94 -27.06
N VAL A 107 -30.29 -29.30 -27.07
CA VAL A 107 -31.58 -29.92 -26.73
C VAL A 107 -31.94 -31.05 -27.69
N LYS A 108 -31.72 -30.86 -29.00
CA LYS A 108 -31.93 -31.92 -30.00
C LYS A 108 -31.03 -33.12 -29.74
N ILE A 109 -29.75 -32.91 -29.47
CA ILE A 109 -28.77 -33.97 -29.26
C ILE A 109 -29.01 -34.70 -27.93
N ILE A 110 -29.35 -33.99 -26.85
CA ILE A 110 -29.64 -34.66 -25.58
C ILE A 110 -30.93 -35.48 -25.63
N ASN A 111 -31.93 -35.04 -26.40
CA ASN A 111 -33.10 -35.88 -26.68
C ASN A 111 -32.74 -37.16 -27.45
N GLN A 112 -31.77 -37.11 -28.36
CA GLN A 112 -31.23 -38.32 -29.01
C GLN A 112 -30.54 -39.23 -27.97
N ALA A 113 -29.77 -38.68 -27.04
CA ALA A 113 -29.15 -39.46 -25.96
C ALA A 113 -30.20 -40.18 -25.10
N ILE A 114 -31.26 -39.47 -24.68
CA ILE A 114 -32.39 -40.02 -23.90
C ILE A 114 -33.12 -41.12 -24.68
N SER A 115 -33.31 -40.94 -26.00
CA SER A 115 -33.98 -41.95 -26.82
C SER A 115 -33.17 -43.25 -26.95
N LYS A 116 -31.84 -43.16 -26.95
CA LYS A 116 -30.93 -44.33 -26.96
C LYS A 116 -30.88 -45.04 -25.62
N ASP A 117 -30.90 -44.28 -24.52
CA ASP A 117 -30.90 -44.83 -23.17
C ASP A 117 -31.84 -44.04 -22.25
N LYS A 118 -33.05 -44.59 -22.05
CA LYS A 118 -34.11 -44.01 -21.23
C LYS A 118 -33.90 -44.27 -19.73
N VAL A 119 -32.95 -45.12 -19.36
CA VAL A 119 -32.71 -45.52 -17.97
C VAL A 119 -31.56 -44.69 -17.38
N ASP A 120 -30.56 -44.34 -18.20
CA ASP A 120 -29.45 -43.49 -17.78
C ASP A 120 -29.94 -42.10 -17.31
N VAL A 121 -29.93 -41.93 -15.99
CA VAL A 121 -30.36 -40.72 -15.29
C VAL A 121 -29.52 -39.50 -15.66
N TYR A 122 -28.26 -39.70 -16.05
CA TYR A 122 -27.37 -38.61 -16.40
C TYR A 122 -27.78 -37.91 -17.70
N ASN A 123 -28.53 -38.57 -18.59
CA ASN A 123 -29.09 -37.91 -19.77
C ASN A 123 -30.14 -36.86 -19.40
N TYR A 124 -30.95 -37.15 -18.37
CA TYR A 124 -31.96 -36.22 -17.86
C TYR A 124 -31.32 -35.09 -17.06
N LEU A 125 -30.27 -35.38 -16.28
CA LEU A 125 -29.51 -34.37 -15.56
C LEU A 125 -28.82 -33.40 -16.50
N GLU A 126 -28.14 -33.90 -17.53
CA GLU A 126 -27.54 -33.04 -18.55
C GLU A 126 -28.59 -32.16 -19.22
N TYR A 127 -29.75 -32.73 -19.56
CA TYR A 127 -30.82 -31.95 -20.14
C TYR A 127 -31.30 -30.84 -19.18
N GLY A 128 -31.39 -31.15 -17.88
CA GLY A 128 -31.61 -30.16 -16.84
C GLY A 128 -30.61 -29.01 -16.88
N PHE A 129 -29.30 -29.31 -16.88
CA PHE A 129 -28.24 -28.30 -16.94
C PHE A 129 -28.31 -27.44 -18.21
N ILE A 130 -28.51 -28.05 -19.38
CA ILE A 130 -28.68 -27.34 -20.66
C ILE A 130 -29.86 -26.37 -20.58
N LEU A 131 -30.97 -26.79 -19.96
CA LEU A 131 -32.15 -25.95 -19.80
C LEU A 131 -31.95 -24.82 -18.77
N ILE A 132 -31.12 -25.02 -17.74
CA ILE A 132 -30.70 -23.94 -16.83
C ILE A 132 -29.88 -22.89 -17.61
N GLU A 133 -28.89 -23.32 -18.40
CA GLU A 133 -28.09 -22.40 -19.23
C GLU A 133 -28.94 -21.66 -20.28
N ALA A 134 -29.98 -22.32 -20.80
CA ALA A 134 -30.96 -21.74 -21.73
C ALA A 134 -32.08 -20.93 -21.03
N ASP A 135 -31.96 -20.64 -19.73
CA ASP A 135 -32.95 -19.91 -18.91
C ASP A 135 -34.38 -20.50 -18.95
N SER A 136 -34.47 -21.81 -19.22
CA SER A 136 -35.72 -22.57 -19.33
C SER A 136 -36.02 -23.33 -18.03
N LEU A 137 -36.05 -22.59 -16.91
CA LEU A 137 -35.97 -23.14 -15.54
C LEU A 137 -37.11 -24.12 -15.20
N ASN A 138 -38.35 -23.88 -15.64
CA ASN A 138 -39.47 -24.79 -15.40
C ASN A 138 -39.28 -26.15 -16.10
N GLN A 139 -38.71 -26.14 -17.30
CA GLN A 139 -38.41 -27.38 -18.02
C GLN A 139 -37.21 -28.09 -17.41
N ALA A 140 -36.21 -27.33 -16.93
CA ALA A 140 -35.07 -27.88 -16.21
C ALA A 140 -35.53 -28.64 -14.96
N GLU A 141 -36.40 -28.04 -14.14
CA GLU A 141 -36.98 -28.68 -12.95
C GLU A 141 -37.66 -30.01 -13.28
N LEU A 142 -38.44 -30.04 -14.36
CA LEU A 142 -39.11 -31.26 -14.82
C LEU A 142 -38.10 -32.36 -15.19
N MET A 143 -37.02 -32.03 -15.91
CA MET A 143 -36.01 -33.03 -16.30
C MET A 143 -35.20 -33.53 -15.12
N ILE A 144 -34.81 -32.63 -14.21
CA ILE A 144 -34.06 -33.02 -13.00
C ILE A 144 -34.94 -33.87 -12.08
N THR A 145 -36.24 -33.54 -11.95
CA THR A 145 -37.19 -34.35 -11.18
C THR A 145 -37.34 -35.75 -11.76
N LYS A 146 -37.43 -35.88 -13.10
CA LYS A 146 -37.44 -37.20 -13.77
C LYS A 146 -36.17 -38.02 -13.47
N ALA A 147 -35.01 -37.38 -13.37
CA ALA A 147 -33.78 -38.06 -12.96
C ALA A 147 -33.88 -38.61 -11.52
N ARG A 148 -34.43 -37.82 -10.59
CA ARG A 148 -34.63 -38.21 -9.18
C ARG A 148 -35.68 -39.31 -9.00
N GLU A 149 -36.74 -39.31 -9.79
CA GLU A 149 -37.74 -40.38 -9.77
C GLU A 149 -37.13 -41.74 -10.13
N LYS A 150 -36.18 -41.74 -11.07
CA LYS A 150 -35.43 -42.93 -11.50
C LYS A 150 -34.39 -43.36 -10.49
N ASN A 151 -33.68 -42.42 -9.88
CA ASN A 151 -32.73 -42.68 -8.80
C ASN A 151 -32.82 -41.60 -7.72
N LYS A 152 -33.40 -41.95 -6.57
CA LYS A 152 -33.63 -41.03 -5.46
C LYS A 152 -32.37 -40.59 -4.72
N ASN A 153 -31.31 -41.41 -4.79
CA ASN A 153 -30.08 -41.24 -4.02
C ASN A 153 -28.88 -40.95 -4.93
N ILE A 154 -29.09 -40.17 -6.00
CA ILE A 154 -28.01 -39.70 -6.87
C ILE A 154 -27.57 -38.28 -6.44
N PRO A 155 -26.32 -38.10 -5.98
CA PRO A 155 -25.82 -36.79 -5.58
C PRO A 155 -25.94 -35.71 -6.68
N ASP A 156 -25.67 -36.08 -7.93
CA ASP A 156 -25.71 -35.17 -9.09
C ASP A 156 -27.10 -34.54 -9.32
N ALA A 157 -28.18 -35.21 -8.91
CA ALA A 157 -29.52 -34.64 -9.03
C ALA A 157 -29.78 -33.56 -7.98
N PHE A 158 -29.24 -33.73 -6.78
CA PHE A 158 -29.28 -32.67 -5.76
C PHE A 158 -28.38 -31.50 -6.17
N LEU A 159 -27.21 -31.77 -6.75
CA LEU A 159 -26.38 -30.73 -7.36
C LEU A 159 -27.18 -29.95 -8.43
N ALA A 160 -27.83 -30.63 -9.37
CA ALA A 160 -28.62 -29.99 -10.43
C ALA A 160 -29.80 -29.17 -9.89
N LEU A 161 -30.53 -29.65 -8.88
CA LEU A 161 -31.58 -28.87 -8.22
C LEU A 161 -31.01 -27.66 -7.48
N GLY A 162 -29.86 -27.82 -6.83
CA GLY A 162 -29.18 -26.71 -6.18
C GLY A 162 -28.83 -25.61 -7.18
N GLU A 163 -28.31 -25.97 -8.36
CA GLU A 163 -28.01 -25.02 -9.43
C GLU A 163 -29.25 -24.36 -10.02
N LEU A 164 -30.33 -25.12 -10.19
CA LEU A 164 -31.63 -24.58 -10.59
C LEU A 164 -32.13 -23.52 -9.60
N TYR A 165 -32.17 -23.84 -8.31
CA TYR A 165 -32.63 -22.89 -7.28
C TYR A 165 -31.68 -21.70 -7.14
N PHE A 166 -30.37 -21.91 -7.35
CA PHE A 166 -29.40 -20.82 -7.39
C PHE A 166 -29.69 -19.88 -8.57
N ALA A 167 -29.98 -20.40 -9.76
CA ALA A 167 -30.37 -19.60 -10.93
C ALA A 167 -31.69 -18.84 -10.69
N GLN A 168 -32.62 -19.42 -9.94
CA GLN A 168 -33.85 -18.76 -9.48
C GLN A 168 -33.62 -17.75 -8.33
N GLN A 169 -32.38 -17.61 -7.84
CA GLN A 169 -31.99 -16.78 -6.70
C GLN A 169 -32.65 -17.19 -5.37
N VAL A 170 -33.13 -18.44 -5.28
CA VAL A 170 -33.67 -19.02 -4.04
C VAL A 170 -32.55 -19.74 -3.29
N TYR A 171 -31.64 -18.95 -2.72
CA TYR A 171 -30.36 -19.45 -2.20
C TYR A 171 -30.50 -20.45 -1.03
N GLU A 172 -31.53 -20.34 -0.20
CA GLU A 172 -31.76 -21.32 0.87
C GLU A 172 -32.08 -22.72 0.33
N LEU A 173 -32.91 -22.81 -0.71
CA LEU A 173 -33.19 -24.09 -1.36
C LEU A 173 -31.95 -24.61 -2.09
N ALA A 174 -31.18 -23.71 -2.71
CA ALA A 174 -29.89 -24.07 -3.32
C ALA A 174 -28.94 -24.68 -2.29
N ARG A 175 -28.74 -24.01 -1.15
CA ARG A 175 -27.90 -24.45 -0.03
C ARG A 175 -28.30 -25.83 0.46
N ILE A 176 -29.59 -26.04 0.76
CA ILE A 176 -30.10 -27.34 1.24
C ILE A 176 -29.79 -28.46 0.23
N ASN A 177 -30.01 -28.22 -1.06
CA ASN A 177 -29.74 -29.23 -2.08
C ASN A 177 -28.24 -29.53 -2.23
N PHE A 178 -27.36 -28.52 -2.18
CA PHE A 178 -25.92 -28.77 -2.21
C PHE A 178 -25.43 -29.51 -0.95
N GLU A 179 -25.99 -29.22 0.23
CA GLU A 179 -25.72 -29.97 1.46
C GLU A 179 -26.16 -31.44 1.35
N GLU A 180 -27.34 -31.72 0.81
CA GLU A 180 -27.80 -33.09 0.56
C GLU A 180 -26.92 -33.83 -0.45
N ALA A 181 -26.46 -33.16 -1.52
CA ALA A 181 -25.50 -33.73 -2.47
C ALA A 181 -24.21 -34.17 -1.74
N LEU A 182 -23.69 -33.33 -0.84
CA LEU A 182 -22.48 -33.62 -0.06
C LEU A 182 -22.69 -34.64 1.06
N LYS A 183 -23.93 -34.83 1.55
CA LYS A 183 -24.26 -35.93 2.47
C LYS A 183 -24.18 -37.29 1.76
N LEU A 184 -24.63 -37.35 0.51
CA LEU A 184 -24.57 -38.57 -0.30
C LEU A 184 -23.17 -38.85 -0.84
N ASP A 185 -22.46 -37.81 -1.28
CA ASP A 185 -21.05 -37.90 -1.66
C ASP A 185 -20.26 -36.67 -1.21
N GLY A 186 -19.58 -36.81 -0.07
CA GLY A 186 -18.74 -35.75 0.51
C GLY A 186 -17.51 -35.40 -0.32
N ASN A 187 -17.22 -36.15 -1.39
CA ASN A 187 -16.10 -35.93 -2.28
C ASN A 187 -16.39 -35.02 -3.48
N LEU A 188 -17.64 -34.61 -3.67
CA LEU A 188 -18.06 -33.74 -4.77
C LEU A 188 -17.50 -32.31 -4.62
N ILE A 189 -16.38 -32.06 -5.28
CA ILE A 189 -15.74 -30.74 -5.28
C ILE A 189 -16.68 -29.68 -5.86
N GLU A 190 -17.40 -30.00 -6.94
CA GLU A 190 -18.35 -29.08 -7.58
C GLU A 190 -19.47 -28.66 -6.62
N ALA A 191 -20.05 -29.60 -5.88
CA ALA A 191 -21.06 -29.29 -4.86
C ALA A 191 -20.51 -28.37 -3.76
N ARG A 192 -19.26 -28.56 -3.32
CA ARG A 192 -18.61 -27.64 -2.37
C ARG A 192 -18.42 -26.25 -2.95
N ILE A 193 -17.97 -26.14 -4.20
CA ILE A 193 -17.80 -24.86 -4.90
C ILE A 193 -19.14 -24.10 -4.96
N LYS A 194 -20.21 -24.80 -5.36
CA LYS A 194 -21.55 -24.21 -5.48
C LYS A 194 -22.12 -23.86 -4.11
N LEU A 195 -21.92 -24.69 -3.09
CA LEU A 195 -22.32 -24.40 -1.72
C LEU A 195 -21.59 -23.17 -1.16
N ALA A 196 -20.26 -23.10 -1.33
CA ALA A 196 -19.46 -21.97 -0.90
C ALA A 196 -19.90 -20.66 -1.57
N THR A 197 -20.18 -20.72 -2.88
CA THR A 197 -20.70 -19.59 -3.66
C THR A 197 -22.09 -19.18 -3.16
N THR A 198 -22.94 -20.15 -2.82
CA THR A 198 -24.29 -19.90 -2.29
C THR A 198 -24.23 -19.19 -0.95
N TYR A 199 -23.39 -19.66 -0.03
CA TYR A 199 -23.16 -18.98 1.25
C TYR A 199 -22.70 -17.53 1.06
N TYR A 200 -21.81 -17.28 0.10
CA TYR A 200 -21.36 -15.92 -0.20
C TYR A 200 -22.50 -15.03 -0.73
N GLN A 201 -23.31 -15.52 -1.67
CA GLN A 201 -24.46 -14.76 -2.20
C GLN A 201 -25.51 -14.47 -1.12
N MET A 202 -25.76 -15.45 -0.23
CA MET A 202 -26.62 -15.23 0.93
C MET A 202 -26.05 -14.14 1.84
N GLY A 203 -24.75 -14.15 2.12
CA GLY A 203 -24.10 -13.10 2.90
C GLY A 203 -24.21 -11.71 2.27
N LEU A 204 -24.10 -11.60 0.95
CA LEU A 204 -24.29 -10.33 0.24
C LEU A 204 -25.72 -9.80 0.33
N ALA A 205 -26.71 -10.69 0.35
CA ALA A 205 -28.12 -10.34 0.47
C ALA A 205 -28.55 -10.05 1.93
N GLU A 206 -27.76 -10.51 2.91
CA GLU A 206 -28.07 -10.38 4.33
C GLU A 206 -27.75 -8.97 4.87
N GLN A 207 -28.70 -8.38 5.59
CA GLN A 207 -28.58 -7.06 6.18
C GLN A 207 -28.00 -7.11 7.59
N ASP A 208 -28.27 -8.19 8.33
CA ASP A 208 -27.74 -8.41 9.66
C ASP A 208 -26.24 -8.76 9.58
N GLU A 209 -25.41 -7.97 10.27
CA GLU A 209 -23.96 -8.08 10.18
C GLU A 209 -23.42 -9.39 10.76
N ASP A 210 -24.02 -9.89 11.85
CA ASP A 210 -23.61 -11.13 12.49
C ASP A 210 -23.96 -12.34 11.61
N LEU A 211 -25.17 -12.37 11.05
CA LEU A 211 -25.58 -13.41 10.11
C LEU A 211 -24.74 -13.38 8.83
N ARG A 212 -24.48 -12.19 8.28
CA ARG A 212 -23.58 -12.02 7.13
C ARG A 212 -22.20 -12.62 7.44
N GLN A 213 -21.61 -12.28 8.58
CA GLN A 213 -20.30 -12.79 8.97
C GLN A 213 -20.30 -14.31 9.10
N ASN A 214 -21.34 -14.89 9.70
CA ASN A 214 -21.50 -16.35 9.81
C ASN A 214 -21.61 -17.04 8.44
N LEU A 215 -22.32 -16.43 7.49
CA LEU A 215 -22.44 -16.94 6.12
C LEU A 215 -21.09 -16.88 5.38
N LEU A 216 -20.31 -15.81 5.55
CA LEU A 216 -18.95 -15.72 5.00
C LEU A 216 -18.01 -16.76 5.61
N VAL A 217 -18.12 -17.03 6.91
CA VAL A 217 -17.37 -18.11 7.58
C VAL A 217 -17.75 -19.48 7.01
N SER A 218 -19.04 -19.75 6.79
CA SER A 218 -19.50 -20.99 6.15
C SER A 218 -18.99 -21.12 4.71
N SER A 219 -18.96 -20.03 3.94
CA SER A 219 -18.33 -20.00 2.62
C SER A 219 -16.85 -20.36 2.68
N LEU A 220 -16.09 -19.71 3.56
CA LEU A 220 -14.67 -19.98 3.78
C LEU A 220 -14.40 -21.43 4.21
N LYS A 221 -15.27 -22.02 5.04
CA LYS A 221 -15.15 -23.41 5.48
C LYS A 221 -15.17 -24.38 4.29
N GLU A 222 -16.06 -24.17 3.33
CA GLU A 222 -16.14 -25.01 2.15
C GLU A 222 -14.93 -24.82 1.21
N TRP A 223 -14.45 -23.59 1.04
CA TRP A 223 -13.21 -23.35 0.29
C TRP A 223 -11.98 -23.98 0.95
N ASN A 224 -11.88 -23.94 2.28
CA ASN A 224 -10.82 -24.62 3.04
C ASN A 224 -10.86 -26.12 2.85
N ALA A 225 -12.05 -26.73 2.84
CA ALA A 225 -12.19 -28.16 2.56
C ALA A 225 -11.70 -28.52 1.14
N ILE A 226 -11.93 -27.65 0.17
CA ILE A 226 -11.43 -27.83 -1.20
C ILE A 226 -9.90 -27.76 -1.25
N THR A 227 -9.27 -26.74 -0.67
CA THR A 227 -7.79 -26.60 -0.73
C THR A 227 -7.05 -27.66 0.08
N GLN A 228 -7.64 -28.17 1.16
CA GLN A 228 -7.07 -29.31 1.91
C GLN A 228 -7.06 -30.59 1.08
N LYS A 229 -8.11 -30.82 0.29
CA LYS A 229 -8.24 -32.02 -0.54
C LYS A 229 -7.50 -31.91 -1.87
N ASP A 230 -7.51 -30.73 -2.48
CA ASP A 230 -6.86 -30.40 -3.73
C ASP A 230 -5.99 -29.14 -3.57
N PRO A 231 -4.74 -29.30 -3.10
CA PRO A 231 -3.80 -28.18 -2.95
C PRO A 231 -3.39 -27.51 -4.27
N LYS A 232 -3.82 -28.04 -5.43
CA LYS A 232 -3.60 -27.42 -6.75
C LYS A 232 -4.83 -26.70 -7.28
N ASN A 233 -5.91 -26.62 -6.50
CA ASN A 233 -7.11 -25.89 -6.89
C ASN A 233 -6.89 -24.37 -6.75
N ALA A 234 -6.34 -23.75 -7.80
CA ALA A 234 -6.09 -22.31 -7.83
C ALA A 234 -7.36 -21.50 -7.56
N ARG A 235 -8.51 -21.89 -8.14
CA ARG A 235 -9.78 -21.17 -7.93
C ARG A 235 -10.13 -21.03 -6.45
N ALA A 236 -9.98 -22.11 -5.67
CA ALA A 236 -10.30 -22.07 -4.25
C ALA A 236 -9.42 -21.07 -3.47
N PHE A 237 -8.10 -21.01 -3.76
CA PHE A 237 -7.21 -20.01 -3.16
C PHE A 237 -7.57 -18.57 -3.55
N TYR A 238 -7.97 -18.36 -4.80
CA TYR A 238 -8.42 -17.03 -5.24
C TYR A 238 -9.69 -16.58 -4.50
N GLU A 239 -10.68 -17.47 -4.37
CA GLU A 239 -11.93 -17.15 -3.67
C GLU A 239 -11.73 -16.95 -2.16
N GLN A 240 -10.85 -17.75 -1.52
CA GLN A 240 -10.40 -17.50 -0.15
C GLN A 240 -9.77 -16.12 -0.01
N GLY A 241 -8.83 -15.78 -0.89
CA GLY A 241 -8.15 -14.49 -0.88
C GLY A 241 -9.14 -13.33 -0.97
N ARG A 242 -10.12 -13.43 -1.88
CA ARG A 242 -11.19 -12.43 -2.03
C ARG A 242 -12.03 -12.30 -0.77
N LEU A 243 -12.51 -13.42 -0.22
CA LEU A 243 -13.32 -13.42 1.01
C LEU A 243 -12.56 -12.79 2.18
N PHE A 244 -11.29 -13.14 2.36
CA PHE A 244 -10.44 -12.53 3.38
C PHE A 244 -10.22 -11.03 3.13
N TYR A 245 -9.95 -10.62 1.89
CA TYR A 245 -9.74 -9.22 1.54
C TYR A 245 -10.96 -8.34 1.84
N PHE A 246 -12.15 -8.77 1.42
CA PHE A 246 -13.40 -8.04 1.68
C PHE A 246 -13.82 -8.09 3.16
N SER A 247 -13.29 -9.04 3.94
CA SER A 247 -13.47 -9.11 5.39
C SER A 247 -12.34 -8.37 6.15
N SER A 248 -11.53 -7.56 5.47
CA SER A 248 -10.35 -6.85 6.02
C SER A 248 -9.30 -7.74 6.71
N ARG A 249 -9.30 -9.05 6.41
CA ARG A 249 -8.34 -10.05 6.90
C ARG A 249 -7.15 -10.13 5.93
N TYR A 250 -6.39 -9.04 5.87
CA TYR A 250 -5.37 -8.85 4.82
C TYR A 250 -4.18 -9.81 4.91
N VAL A 251 -3.87 -10.35 6.09
CA VAL A 251 -2.80 -11.35 6.25
C VAL A 251 -3.16 -12.65 5.52
N GLU A 252 -4.35 -13.18 5.79
CA GLU A 252 -4.84 -14.41 5.17
C GLU A 252 -5.16 -14.19 3.68
N ALA A 253 -5.63 -12.99 3.32
CA ALA A 253 -5.81 -12.61 1.93
C ALA A 253 -4.50 -12.68 1.15
N ALA A 254 -3.44 -12.05 1.66
CA ALA A 254 -2.12 -12.06 1.05
C ALA A 254 -1.59 -13.50 0.91
N GLN A 255 -1.71 -14.34 1.94
CA GLN A 255 -1.30 -15.75 1.88
C GLN A 255 -2.06 -16.53 0.80
N SER A 256 -3.38 -16.36 0.73
CA SER A 256 -4.23 -17.07 -0.23
C SER A 256 -3.94 -16.63 -1.67
N PHE A 257 -3.80 -15.31 -1.91
CA PHE A 257 -3.42 -14.81 -3.23
C PHE A 257 -1.99 -15.20 -3.62
N HIS A 258 -1.05 -15.26 -2.67
CA HIS A 258 0.29 -15.77 -2.94
C HIS A 258 0.24 -17.22 -3.42
N LYS A 259 -0.51 -18.09 -2.73
CA LYS A 259 -0.73 -19.48 -3.17
C LYS A 259 -1.42 -19.58 -4.52
N PHE A 260 -2.38 -18.71 -4.81
CA PHE A 260 -2.97 -18.62 -6.13
C PHE A 260 -1.92 -18.26 -7.21
N LEU A 261 -1.09 -17.25 -6.96
CA LEU A 261 -0.08 -16.77 -7.91
C LEU A 261 1.07 -17.77 -8.11
N GLU A 262 1.38 -18.63 -7.12
CA GLU A 262 2.27 -19.79 -7.31
C GLU A 262 1.74 -20.76 -8.38
N LEU A 263 0.41 -20.92 -8.47
CA LEU A 263 -0.26 -21.84 -9.41
C LEU A 263 -0.61 -21.16 -10.75
N ARG A 264 -0.88 -19.85 -10.72
CA ARG A 264 -1.32 -19.01 -11.83
C ARG A 264 -0.63 -17.64 -11.76
N PRO A 265 0.66 -17.57 -12.13
CA PRO A 265 1.45 -16.33 -11.98
C PRO A 265 0.99 -15.20 -12.92
N ASP A 266 0.40 -15.55 -14.06
CA ASP A 266 -0.08 -14.62 -15.07
C ASP A 266 -1.55 -14.22 -14.84
N ASN A 267 -1.82 -13.61 -13.68
CA ASN A 267 -3.15 -13.09 -13.37
C ASN A 267 -3.05 -11.73 -12.68
N SER A 268 -3.23 -10.67 -13.46
CA SER A 268 -3.07 -9.29 -13.01
C SER A 268 -4.05 -8.94 -11.89
N LEU A 269 -5.29 -9.43 -11.94
CA LEU A 269 -6.29 -9.12 -10.93
C LEU A 269 -5.93 -9.72 -9.55
N ALA A 270 -5.39 -10.92 -9.51
CA ALA A 270 -4.87 -11.51 -8.28
C ALA A 270 -3.61 -10.79 -7.78
N LYS A 271 -2.71 -10.37 -8.68
CA LYS A 271 -1.55 -9.52 -8.32
C LYS A 271 -2.03 -8.22 -7.68
N TRP A 272 -3.09 -7.62 -8.22
CA TRP A 272 -3.71 -6.41 -7.66
C TRP A 272 -4.19 -6.63 -6.22
N TYR A 273 -5.04 -7.63 -5.97
CA TYR A 273 -5.51 -7.90 -4.60
C TYR A 273 -4.38 -8.33 -3.65
N TYR A 274 -3.39 -9.07 -4.15
CA TYR A 274 -2.21 -9.45 -3.38
C TYR A 274 -1.43 -8.21 -2.94
N ALA A 275 -1.12 -7.32 -3.87
CA ALA A 275 -0.37 -6.09 -3.61
C ALA A 275 -1.11 -5.15 -2.66
N GLN A 276 -2.43 -5.00 -2.81
CA GLN A 276 -3.25 -4.24 -1.87
C GLN A 276 -3.23 -4.87 -0.48
N SER A 277 -3.38 -6.20 -0.38
CA SER A 277 -3.33 -6.91 0.90
C SER A 277 -1.97 -6.70 1.60
N LEU A 278 -0.86 -6.78 0.85
CA LEU A 278 0.48 -6.50 1.35
C LEU A 278 0.65 -5.05 1.82
N TYR A 279 0.09 -4.09 1.10
CA TYR A 279 0.09 -2.69 1.50
C TYR A 279 -0.65 -2.46 2.81
N GLU A 280 -1.85 -3.05 2.98
CA GLU A 280 -2.66 -2.87 4.20
C GLU A 280 -1.97 -3.46 5.44
N ILE A 281 -1.25 -4.58 5.30
CA ILE A 281 -0.46 -5.16 6.41
C ILE A 281 0.89 -4.45 6.62
N GLY A 282 1.20 -3.40 5.85
CA GLY A 282 2.45 -2.62 5.97
C GLY A 282 3.69 -3.26 5.35
N LYS A 283 3.54 -4.36 4.60
CA LYS A 283 4.64 -5.05 3.91
C LYS A 283 4.98 -4.39 2.58
N CYS A 284 5.42 -3.13 2.66
CA CYS A 284 5.67 -2.30 1.48
C CYS A 284 6.80 -2.85 0.58
N ASP A 285 7.78 -3.57 1.14
CA ASP A 285 8.91 -4.13 0.38
C ASP A 285 8.44 -5.20 -0.61
N GLU A 286 7.46 -6.01 -0.20
CA GLU A 286 6.84 -7.02 -1.05
C GLU A 286 5.78 -6.40 -1.98
N ALA A 287 5.04 -5.38 -1.50
CA ALA A 287 3.95 -4.77 -2.26
C ALA A 287 4.46 -3.94 -3.47
N ALA A 288 5.51 -3.16 -3.27
CA ALA A 288 6.01 -2.19 -4.26
C ALA A 288 6.31 -2.79 -5.65
N PRO A 289 7.07 -3.89 -5.81
CA PRO A 289 7.34 -4.46 -7.13
C PRO A 289 6.06 -4.96 -7.81
N VAL A 290 5.13 -5.55 -7.05
CA VAL A 290 3.85 -6.05 -7.58
C VAL A 290 2.94 -4.90 -8.01
N LEU A 291 2.88 -3.80 -7.25
CA LEU A 291 2.13 -2.59 -7.63
C LEU A 291 2.65 -1.99 -8.94
N ARG A 292 3.98 -1.98 -9.14
CA ARG A 292 4.61 -1.48 -10.37
C ARG A 292 4.29 -2.37 -11.58
N GLU A 293 4.16 -3.67 -11.37
CA GLU A 293 3.73 -4.61 -12.42
C GLU A 293 2.25 -4.41 -12.76
N VAL A 294 1.37 -4.38 -11.74
CA VAL A 294 -0.07 -4.16 -11.92
C VAL A 294 -0.35 -2.84 -12.65
N SER A 295 0.39 -1.77 -12.37
CA SER A 295 0.20 -0.48 -13.05
C SER A 295 0.49 -0.52 -14.56
N LYS A 296 1.21 -1.55 -15.04
CA LYS A 296 1.49 -1.76 -16.47
C LYS A 296 0.50 -2.71 -17.13
N GLU A 297 -0.10 -3.61 -16.35
CA GLU A 297 -0.98 -4.67 -16.86
C GLU A 297 -2.47 -4.28 -16.83
N ILE A 298 -2.90 -3.41 -15.90
CA ILE A 298 -4.32 -3.09 -15.70
C ILE A 298 -4.55 -1.58 -15.75
N ASP A 299 -5.05 -1.10 -16.89
CA ASP A 299 -5.32 0.33 -17.09
C ASP A 299 -6.31 0.93 -16.09
N SER A 300 -7.37 0.18 -15.73
CA SER A 300 -8.43 0.68 -14.83
C SER A 300 -7.97 0.95 -13.40
N VAL A 301 -6.87 0.33 -12.95
CA VAL A 301 -6.30 0.55 -11.62
C VAL A 301 -4.89 1.14 -11.67
N LYS A 302 -4.40 1.52 -12.85
CA LYS A 302 -3.03 2.01 -13.07
C LYS A 302 -2.64 3.11 -12.08
N PHE A 303 -3.41 4.20 -12.06
CA PHE A 303 -3.10 5.33 -11.19
C PHE A 303 -3.26 4.99 -9.71
N LYS A 304 -4.28 4.20 -9.35
CA LYS A 304 -4.47 3.73 -7.97
C LYS A 304 -3.29 2.87 -7.51
N SER A 305 -2.74 2.03 -8.38
CA SER A 305 -1.55 1.22 -8.10
C SER A 305 -0.31 2.08 -7.90
N ILE A 306 -0.10 3.09 -8.75
CA ILE A 306 1.02 4.04 -8.62
C ILE A 306 0.89 4.88 -7.35
N VAL A 307 -0.31 5.29 -6.95
CA VAL A 307 -0.57 5.97 -5.66
C VAL A 307 -0.16 5.07 -4.48
N LEU A 308 -0.62 3.82 -4.45
CA LEU A 308 -0.23 2.88 -3.39
C LEU A 308 1.28 2.64 -3.37
N LEU A 309 1.94 2.64 -4.54
CA LEU A 309 3.38 2.52 -4.65
C LEU A 309 4.11 3.73 -4.07
N ALA A 310 3.65 4.95 -4.36
CA ALA A 310 4.20 6.16 -3.78
C ALA A 310 4.04 6.18 -2.25
N ARG A 311 2.89 5.70 -1.74
CA ARG A 311 2.62 5.52 -0.30
C ARG A 311 3.53 4.45 0.32
N CYS A 312 3.81 3.35 -0.38
CA CYS A 312 4.79 2.34 0.05
C CYS A 312 6.19 2.94 0.24
N HIS A 313 6.69 3.67 -0.77
CA HIS A 313 7.98 4.36 -0.68
C HIS A 313 8.03 5.35 0.48
N ASN A 314 6.94 6.08 0.72
CA ASN A 314 6.82 6.99 1.85
C ASN A 314 6.92 6.26 3.21
N ARG A 315 6.21 5.13 3.38
CA ARG A 315 6.26 4.32 4.61
C ARG A 315 7.65 3.73 4.88
N GLN A 316 8.38 3.40 3.82
CA GLN A 316 9.77 2.93 3.89
C GLN A 316 10.79 4.04 4.13
N GLN A 317 10.38 5.32 4.12
CA GLN A 317 11.28 6.49 4.14
C GLN A 317 12.20 6.57 2.91
N ASN A 318 11.81 5.93 1.81
CA ASN A 318 12.46 6.03 0.51
C ASN A 318 11.97 7.30 -0.20
N ASP A 319 12.42 8.45 0.31
CA ASP A 319 11.89 9.76 -0.06
C ASP A 319 12.10 10.10 -1.54
N ALA A 320 13.25 9.73 -2.12
CA ALA A 320 13.55 9.98 -3.53
C ALA A 320 12.59 9.23 -4.47
N GLU A 321 12.38 7.93 -4.21
CA GLU A 321 11.47 7.09 -4.99
C GLU A 321 10.00 7.51 -4.79
N SER A 322 9.63 7.93 -3.57
CA SER A 322 8.30 8.47 -3.29
C SER A 322 8.02 9.73 -4.11
N VAL A 323 8.97 10.68 -4.11
CA VAL A 323 8.89 11.93 -4.87
C VAL A 323 8.78 11.64 -6.37
N GLU A 324 9.62 10.76 -6.91
CA GLU A 324 9.59 10.44 -8.34
C GLU A 324 8.27 9.76 -8.75
N THR A 325 7.74 8.87 -7.91
CA THR A 325 6.47 8.19 -8.16
C THR A 325 5.28 9.15 -8.10
N TYR A 326 5.30 10.15 -7.19
CA TYR A 326 4.28 11.21 -7.19
C TYR A 326 4.41 12.13 -8.41
N LYS A 327 5.62 12.46 -8.87
CA LYS A 327 5.83 13.22 -10.11
C LYS A 327 5.30 12.48 -11.34
N GLU A 328 5.45 11.16 -11.41
CA GLU A 328 4.85 10.33 -12.46
C GLU A 328 3.33 10.52 -12.53
N LEU A 329 2.66 10.54 -11.38
CA LEU A 329 1.21 10.79 -11.29
C LEU A 329 0.83 12.19 -11.78
N GLU A 330 1.59 13.21 -11.36
CA GLU A 330 1.34 14.60 -11.77
C GLU A 330 1.55 14.81 -13.28
N ASN A 331 2.62 14.23 -13.85
CA ASN A 331 2.88 14.29 -15.29
C ASN A 331 1.79 13.60 -16.12
N ALA A 332 1.11 12.63 -15.54
CA ALA A 332 -0.06 11.98 -16.14
C ALA A 332 -1.38 12.74 -15.89
N ASN A 333 -1.33 13.94 -15.30
CA ASN A 333 -2.49 14.73 -14.86
C ASN A 333 -3.44 13.95 -13.93
N CYS A 334 -2.90 13.01 -13.15
CA CYS A 334 -3.67 12.33 -12.11
C CYS A 334 -3.87 13.30 -10.94
N GLU A 335 -5.12 13.54 -10.56
CA GLU A 335 -5.44 14.35 -9.40
C GLU A 335 -5.08 13.59 -8.12
N LEU A 336 -4.24 14.18 -7.28
CA LEU A 336 -3.86 13.63 -5.98
C LEU A 336 -4.87 14.05 -4.91
N GLU A 337 -5.23 13.09 -4.06
CA GLU A 337 -6.01 13.32 -2.85
C GLU A 337 -5.21 14.17 -1.85
N ALA A 338 -5.91 14.82 -0.92
CA ALA A 338 -5.30 15.67 0.11
C ALA A 338 -4.17 14.94 0.85
N GLU A 339 -4.44 13.74 1.37
CA GLU A 339 -3.44 12.99 2.12
C GLU A 339 -2.21 12.61 1.28
N ASP A 340 -2.37 12.41 -0.03
CA ASP A 340 -1.25 12.12 -0.94
C ASP A 340 -0.43 13.37 -1.22
N LEU A 341 -1.06 14.52 -1.41
CA LEU A 341 -0.36 15.81 -1.51
C LEU A 341 0.45 16.10 -0.25
N GLU A 342 -0.09 15.79 0.92
CA GLU A 342 0.63 15.94 2.17
C GLU A 342 1.85 15.00 2.25
N ARG A 343 1.67 13.71 1.98
CA ARG A 343 2.77 12.73 1.95
C ARG A 343 3.85 13.12 0.95
N TYR A 344 3.44 13.59 -0.22
CA TYR A 344 4.34 14.07 -1.27
C TYR A 344 5.11 15.31 -0.83
N GLY A 345 4.44 16.31 -0.24
CA GLY A 345 5.06 17.53 0.25
C GLY A 345 6.10 17.26 1.33
N PHE A 346 5.81 16.35 2.28
CA PHE A 346 6.76 15.94 3.31
C PHE A 346 7.92 15.11 2.76
N ALA A 347 7.67 14.16 1.85
CA ALA A 347 8.75 13.41 1.20
C ALA A 347 9.69 14.34 0.43
N THR A 348 9.12 15.31 -0.29
CA THR A 348 9.89 16.33 -1.04
C THR A 348 10.74 17.18 -0.11
N LEU A 349 10.21 17.54 1.07
CA LEU A 349 10.96 18.29 2.08
C LEU A 349 12.14 17.48 2.64
N ARG A 350 11.92 16.20 2.99
CA ARG A 350 12.98 15.31 3.50
C ARG A 350 14.02 14.99 2.43
N ASN A 351 13.61 14.96 1.15
CA ASN A 351 14.50 14.90 -0.01
C ASN A 351 15.21 16.23 -0.31
N ALA A 352 15.25 17.16 0.65
CA ALA A 352 15.92 18.47 0.61
C ALA A 352 15.41 19.48 -0.44
N ASP A 353 14.31 19.19 -1.15
CA ASP A 353 13.68 20.14 -2.08
C ASP A 353 12.67 21.03 -1.33
N THR A 354 13.20 22.10 -0.72
CA THR A 354 12.40 23.05 0.06
C THR A 354 11.40 23.82 -0.82
N LEU A 355 11.78 24.16 -2.06
CA LEU A 355 10.92 24.94 -2.96
C LEU A 355 9.77 24.10 -3.52
N GLY A 356 10.06 22.88 -3.98
CA GLY A 356 9.04 21.95 -4.47
C GLY A 356 8.05 21.58 -3.37
N SER A 357 8.55 21.27 -2.16
CA SER A 357 7.71 20.99 -1.00
C SER A 357 6.75 22.14 -0.68
N ALA A 358 7.27 23.37 -0.68
CA ALA A 358 6.47 24.56 -0.45
C ALA A 358 5.34 24.71 -1.49
N GLN A 359 5.60 24.49 -2.77
CA GLN A 359 4.57 24.52 -3.82
C GLN A 359 3.49 23.46 -3.64
N ILE A 360 3.88 22.25 -3.23
CA ILE A 360 2.95 21.15 -2.96
C ILE A 360 2.06 21.48 -1.77
N PHE A 361 2.63 22.00 -0.68
CA PHE A 361 1.86 22.40 0.51
C PHE A 361 0.90 23.55 0.24
N LYS A 362 1.22 24.50 -0.65
CA LYS A 362 0.26 25.53 -1.09
C LYS A 362 -0.99 24.91 -1.68
N ARG A 363 -0.82 23.99 -2.64
CA ARG A 363 -1.92 23.28 -3.30
C ARG A 363 -2.73 22.44 -2.30
N PHE A 364 -2.07 21.84 -1.31
CA PHE A 364 -2.76 21.12 -0.24
C PHE A 364 -3.65 22.05 0.60
N ILE A 365 -3.12 23.19 1.04
CA ILE A 365 -3.82 24.16 1.90
C ILE A 365 -5.00 24.80 1.18
N GLU A 366 -4.90 25.05 -0.13
CA GLU A 366 -6.03 25.52 -0.94
C GLU A 366 -7.24 24.58 -0.88
N LYS A 367 -7.00 23.26 -0.81
CA LYS A 367 -8.06 22.26 -0.66
C LYS A 367 -8.46 22.00 0.79
N ASN A 368 -7.58 22.27 1.75
CA ASN A 368 -7.75 21.93 3.18
C ASN A 368 -7.35 23.11 4.07
N PRO A 369 -8.19 24.17 4.17
CA PRO A 369 -7.86 25.37 4.93
C PRO A 369 -7.85 25.15 6.46
N SER A 370 -8.25 23.99 6.96
CA SER A 370 -8.28 23.65 8.39
C SER A 370 -6.97 23.07 8.95
N ARG A 371 -5.96 22.81 8.10
CA ARG A 371 -4.67 22.24 8.52
C ARG A 371 -3.68 23.33 8.98
N CYS A 372 -3.97 23.89 10.14
CA CYS A 372 -3.29 25.03 10.74
C CYS A 372 -1.80 24.80 11.00
N ASP A 373 -1.44 23.60 11.46
CA ASP A 373 -0.06 23.16 11.70
C ASP A 373 0.78 23.28 10.42
N LEU A 374 0.21 22.85 9.29
CA LEU A 374 0.91 22.87 8.01
C LEU A 374 1.02 24.28 7.45
N MET A 375 0.07 25.18 7.73
CA MET A 375 0.19 26.61 7.37
C MET A 375 1.39 27.26 8.08
N VAL A 376 1.59 26.97 9.37
CA VAL A 376 2.77 27.46 10.11
C VAL A 376 4.05 26.89 9.53
N ASN A 377 4.10 25.58 9.28
CA ASN A 377 5.26 24.93 8.65
C ASN A 377 5.56 25.54 7.27
N LEU A 378 4.53 25.81 6.46
CA LEU A 378 4.70 26.46 5.17
C LEU A 378 5.24 27.89 5.33
N GLY A 379 4.73 28.68 6.27
CA GLY A 379 5.25 30.00 6.57
C GLY A 379 6.73 29.97 6.97
N GLN A 380 7.15 29.01 7.79
CA GLN A 380 8.56 28.81 8.14
C GLN A 380 9.43 28.39 6.94
N LEU A 381 8.91 27.53 6.06
CA LEU A 381 9.58 27.19 4.80
C LEU A 381 9.74 28.42 3.90
N MET A 382 8.74 29.30 3.85
CA MET A 382 8.80 30.59 3.15
C MET A 382 9.88 31.50 3.71
N MET A 383 10.00 31.60 5.04
CA MET A 383 11.10 32.32 5.69
C MET A 383 12.47 31.74 5.31
N LYS A 384 12.60 30.41 5.24
CA LYS A 384 13.86 29.74 4.87
C LYS A 384 14.27 30.04 3.43
N ILE A 385 13.32 30.15 2.51
CA ILE A 385 13.58 30.58 1.12
C ILE A 385 13.67 32.11 0.97
N LYS A 386 13.65 32.86 2.08
CA LYS A 386 13.70 34.32 2.17
C LYS A 386 12.49 35.04 1.53
N ASN A 387 11.37 34.35 1.35
CA ASN A 387 10.12 34.94 0.91
C ASN A 387 9.26 35.33 2.12
N ASN A 388 9.65 36.41 2.81
CA ASN A 388 9.00 36.84 4.05
C ASN A 388 7.56 37.35 3.82
N GLU A 389 7.27 37.92 2.65
CA GLU A 389 5.92 38.41 2.29
C GLU A 389 4.92 37.25 2.23
N GLU A 390 5.30 36.17 1.56
CA GLU A 390 4.45 34.99 1.44
C GLU A 390 4.38 34.20 2.76
N ALA A 391 5.45 34.23 3.56
CA ALA A 391 5.41 33.71 4.93
C ALA A 391 4.32 34.42 5.75
N ILE A 392 4.29 35.75 5.73
CA ILE A 392 3.28 36.56 6.43
C ILE A 392 1.87 36.21 5.93
N TYR A 393 1.69 36.01 4.62
CA TYR A 393 0.40 35.61 4.05
C TYR A 393 -0.13 34.30 4.66
N PHE A 394 0.70 33.24 4.70
CA PHE A 394 0.28 31.95 5.25
C PHE A 394 0.09 31.97 6.77
N PHE A 395 0.92 32.72 7.50
CA PHE A 395 0.72 32.93 8.92
C PHE A 395 -0.58 33.70 9.22
N SER A 396 -0.90 34.72 8.43
CA SER A 396 -2.14 35.49 8.57
C SER A 396 -3.37 34.61 8.27
N LYS A 397 -3.30 33.80 7.20
CA LYS A 397 -4.34 32.80 6.92
C LYS A 397 -4.53 31.80 8.05
N GLN A 398 -3.46 31.39 8.72
CA GLN A 398 -3.59 30.51 9.88
C GLN A 398 -4.37 31.19 11.01
N LEU A 399 -4.07 32.45 11.32
CA LEU A 399 -4.78 33.22 12.35
C LEU A 399 -6.25 33.48 12.01
N GLU A 400 -6.59 33.61 10.72
CA GLU A 400 -7.97 33.80 10.26
C GLU A 400 -8.81 32.52 10.36
N ASN A 401 -8.21 31.35 10.07
CA ASN A 401 -8.96 30.10 9.92
C ASN A 401 -8.89 29.19 11.16
N CYS A 402 -8.07 29.53 12.15
CA CYS A 402 -7.76 28.65 13.27
C CYS A 402 -7.73 29.40 14.60
N GLU A 403 -8.79 29.25 15.39
CA GLU A 403 -8.81 29.69 16.80
C GLU A 403 -8.08 28.64 17.67
N ASN A 404 -6.80 28.86 18.02
CA ASN A 404 -6.12 28.08 19.06
C ASN A 404 -4.92 28.84 19.67
N ASP A 405 -5.03 29.25 20.93
CA ASP A 405 -4.16 30.23 21.59
C ASP A 405 -2.68 29.82 21.69
N ASN A 406 -2.36 28.52 21.69
CA ASN A 406 -0.97 28.07 21.83
C ASN A 406 -0.16 28.11 20.50
N ILE A 407 -0.85 28.11 19.35
CA ILE A 407 -0.20 28.27 18.03
C ILE A 407 -0.15 29.75 17.66
N SER A 408 -1.20 30.51 18.00
CA SER A 408 -1.32 31.95 17.69
C SER A 408 -0.15 32.77 18.22
N ALA A 409 0.35 32.51 19.44
CA ALA A 409 1.53 33.19 19.98
C ALA A 409 2.75 33.04 19.07
N LYS A 410 3.07 31.81 18.67
CA LYS A 410 4.20 31.50 17.77
C LYS A 410 3.98 32.11 16.38
N THR A 411 2.75 32.08 15.87
CA THR A 411 2.43 32.69 14.58
C THR A 411 2.65 34.21 14.61
N TYR A 412 2.18 34.90 15.65
CA TYR A 412 2.45 36.33 15.84
C TYR A 412 3.95 36.62 15.93
N PHE A 413 4.72 35.79 16.64
CA PHE A 413 6.17 35.88 16.69
C PHE A 413 6.79 35.77 15.29
N TYR A 414 6.40 34.75 14.49
CA TYR A 414 6.95 34.57 13.15
C TYR A 414 6.62 35.73 12.22
N ILE A 415 5.39 36.26 12.27
CA ILE A 415 5.02 37.47 11.52
C ILE A 415 5.90 38.65 11.94
N GLY A 416 6.11 38.86 13.24
CA GLY A 416 7.00 39.91 13.75
C GLY A 416 8.44 39.74 13.26
N SER A 417 8.97 38.52 13.25
CA SER A 417 10.29 38.20 12.70
C SER A 417 10.38 38.46 11.19
N CYS A 418 9.33 38.18 10.43
CA CYS A 418 9.27 38.48 9.00
C CYS A 418 9.33 39.98 8.73
N TYR A 419 8.52 40.79 9.44
CA TYR A 419 8.56 42.24 9.31
C TYR A 419 9.91 42.83 9.71
N LEU A 420 10.56 42.31 10.75
CA LEU A 420 11.91 42.72 11.13
C LEU A 420 12.92 42.43 10.01
N SER A 421 12.75 41.31 9.30
CA SER A 421 13.58 40.92 8.16
C SER A 421 13.30 41.74 6.90
N LEU A 422 12.09 42.31 6.78
CA LEU A 422 11.69 43.26 5.74
C LEU A 422 12.07 44.72 6.06
N GLU A 423 12.78 44.95 7.18
CA GLU A 423 13.16 46.29 7.66
C GLU A 423 11.97 47.18 8.03
N GLU A 424 10.85 46.57 8.46
CA GLU A 424 9.67 47.26 8.99
C GLU A 424 9.55 47.10 10.51
N PRO A 425 10.35 47.83 11.32
CA PRO A 425 10.41 47.62 12.76
C PRO A 425 9.11 47.98 13.50
N ASP A 426 8.33 48.95 13.03
CA ASP A 426 7.05 49.31 13.66
C ASP A 426 6.01 48.18 13.55
N SER A 427 5.89 47.60 12.34
CA SER A 427 5.04 46.43 12.09
C SER A 427 5.51 45.24 12.95
N ALA A 428 6.82 44.98 12.97
CA ALA A 428 7.40 43.91 13.78
C ALA A 428 7.06 44.07 15.27
N LEU A 429 7.18 45.28 15.81
CA LEU A 429 6.89 45.56 17.22
C LEU A 429 5.43 45.28 17.57
N ASN A 430 4.49 45.65 16.69
CA ASN A 430 3.07 45.42 16.91
C ASN A 430 2.74 43.93 17.04
N PHE A 431 3.30 43.10 16.15
CA PHE A 431 3.07 41.65 16.18
C PHE A 431 3.79 40.96 17.34
N LEU A 432 5.01 41.38 17.70
CA LEU A 432 5.71 40.84 18.87
C LEU A 432 4.97 41.18 20.18
N LYS A 433 4.35 42.35 20.29
CA LYS A 433 3.50 42.69 21.44
C LYS A 433 2.30 41.74 21.56
N LYS A 434 1.61 41.45 20.44
CA LYS A 434 0.53 40.45 20.43
C LYS A 434 1.03 39.06 20.80
N ALA A 435 2.20 38.66 20.34
CA ALA A 435 2.81 37.39 20.74
C ALA A 435 3.04 37.32 22.26
N ILE A 436 3.55 38.40 22.88
CA ILE A 436 3.74 38.51 24.34
C ILE A 436 2.40 38.52 25.10
N GLU A 437 1.37 39.16 24.56
CA GLU A 437 0.03 39.17 25.18
C GLU A 437 -0.55 37.76 25.29
N VAL A 438 -0.27 36.89 24.31
CA VAL A 438 -0.73 35.51 24.28
C VAL A 438 0.19 34.57 25.08
N ASP A 439 1.51 34.69 24.90
CA ASP A 439 2.52 33.94 25.68
C ASP A 439 3.57 34.89 26.30
N PRO A 440 3.35 35.32 27.56
CA PRO A 440 4.29 36.17 28.29
C PRO A 440 5.56 35.44 28.77
N SER A 441 5.70 34.14 28.50
CA SER A 441 6.85 33.34 28.93
C SER A 441 7.90 33.12 27.83
N ASP A 442 7.55 33.38 26.57
CA ASP A 442 8.46 33.14 25.45
C ASP A 442 9.65 34.12 25.44
N ILE A 443 10.81 33.59 25.81
CA ILE A 443 12.10 34.31 25.87
C ILE A 443 12.43 34.91 24.50
N LEU A 444 12.19 34.17 23.41
CA LEU A 444 12.61 34.56 22.07
C LEU A 444 11.86 35.80 21.58
N THR A 445 10.57 35.91 21.88
CA THR A 445 9.77 37.08 21.54
C THR A 445 10.31 38.36 22.21
N TYR A 446 10.72 38.30 23.49
CA TYR A 446 11.35 39.44 24.17
C TYR A 446 12.72 39.80 23.59
N VAL A 447 13.51 38.81 23.17
CA VAL A 447 14.79 39.05 22.46
C VAL A 447 14.55 39.82 21.17
N TYR A 448 13.59 39.37 20.34
CA TYR A 448 13.25 40.05 19.09
C TYR A 448 12.67 41.43 19.33
N GLN A 449 11.88 41.62 20.38
CA GLN A 449 11.37 42.93 20.78
C GLN A 449 12.50 43.90 21.15
N GLY A 450 13.51 43.44 21.89
CA GLY A 450 14.71 44.23 22.19
C GLY A 450 15.50 44.61 20.93
N ASP A 451 15.64 43.68 19.99
CA ASP A 451 16.28 43.94 18.69
C ASP A 451 15.52 45.00 17.87
N VAL A 452 14.18 44.92 17.85
CA VAL A 452 13.31 45.92 17.20
C VAL A 452 13.47 47.29 17.86
N TYR A 453 13.42 47.39 19.19
CA TYR A 453 13.64 48.65 19.89
C TYR A 453 15.02 49.24 19.65
N SER A 454 16.05 48.39 19.52
CA SER A 454 17.41 48.83 19.18
C SER A 454 17.45 49.45 17.78
N LYS A 455 16.78 48.83 16.79
CA LYS A 455 16.65 49.41 15.44
C LYS A 455 15.89 50.73 15.42
N LEU A 456 14.90 50.90 16.29
CA LEU A 456 14.15 52.15 16.44
C LEU A 456 14.90 53.23 17.25
N GLY A 457 16.10 52.92 17.77
CA GLY A 457 16.88 53.83 18.63
C GLY A 457 16.32 54.02 20.04
N ALA A 458 15.35 53.20 20.44
CA ALA A 458 14.71 53.23 21.76
C ALA A 458 15.52 52.39 22.78
N ASN A 459 16.73 52.84 23.09
CA ASN A 459 17.70 52.08 23.90
C ASN A 459 17.19 51.64 25.28
N ASP A 460 16.40 52.47 25.97
CA ASP A 460 15.89 52.11 27.29
C ASP A 460 14.84 50.98 27.22
N SER A 461 13.92 51.05 26.25
CA SER A 461 12.95 49.97 25.98
C SER A 461 13.62 48.68 25.51
N SER A 462 14.70 48.82 24.72
CA SER A 462 15.52 47.70 24.29
C SER A 462 16.18 46.99 25.48
N LYS A 463 16.88 47.74 26.35
CA LYS A 463 17.51 47.21 27.57
C LYS A 463 16.48 46.52 28.47
N LEU A 464 15.29 47.11 28.62
CA LEU A 464 14.20 46.51 29.41
C LEU A 464 13.76 45.16 28.83
N SER A 465 13.55 45.08 27.51
CA SER A 465 13.11 43.86 26.83
C SER A 465 14.15 42.73 26.99
N PHE A 466 15.44 43.04 26.84
CA PHE A 466 16.50 42.06 27.08
C PHE A 466 16.60 41.62 28.54
N ARG A 467 16.35 42.50 29.52
CA ARG A 467 16.29 42.09 30.93
C ARG A 467 15.15 41.13 31.21
N ILE A 468 13.96 41.38 30.65
CA ILE A 468 12.82 40.47 30.79
C ILE A 468 13.17 39.12 30.16
N ALA A 469 13.76 39.11 28.96
CA ALA A 469 14.24 37.88 28.33
C ALA A 469 15.23 37.10 29.22
N ILE A 470 16.16 37.81 29.88
CA ILE A 470 17.12 37.21 30.82
C ILE A 470 16.43 36.60 32.04
N GLU A 471 15.48 37.33 32.63
CA GLU A 471 14.71 36.88 33.79
C GLU A 471 13.91 35.61 33.48
N LYS A 472 13.18 35.60 32.36
CA LYS A 472 12.44 34.42 31.88
C LYS A 472 13.37 33.26 31.54
N GLY A 473 14.51 33.57 30.93
CA GLY A 473 15.52 32.60 30.55
C GLY A 473 16.26 31.95 31.72
N ALA A 474 16.34 32.63 32.86
CA ALA A 474 16.93 32.06 34.08
C ALA A 474 16.13 30.87 34.64
N GLU A 475 14.83 30.80 34.32
CA GLU A 475 13.93 29.71 34.70
C GLU A 475 13.99 28.53 33.72
N ASP A 476 14.51 28.74 32.50
CA ASP A 476 14.58 27.73 31.43
C ASP A 476 15.94 27.01 31.40
N THR A 477 15.93 25.71 31.66
CA THR A 477 17.14 24.87 31.70
C THR A 477 17.48 24.21 30.35
N THR A 478 16.63 24.38 29.33
CA THR A 478 16.84 23.79 28.01
C THR A 478 18.03 24.44 27.29
N ALA A 479 18.67 23.69 26.38
CA ALA A 479 19.78 24.22 25.58
C ALA A 479 19.35 25.42 24.71
N GLN A 480 18.10 25.41 24.25
CA GLN A 480 17.52 26.46 23.42
C GLN A 480 17.24 27.73 24.24
N GLY A 481 16.61 27.61 25.41
CA GLY A 481 16.42 28.72 26.34
C GLY A 481 17.75 29.36 26.74
N LYS A 482 18.77 28.55 27.05
CA LYS A 482 20.13 29.05 27.34
C LYS A 482 20.73 29.86 26.20
N ASN A 483 20.58 29.39 24.95
CA ASN A 483 21.07 30.13 23.78
C ASN A 483 20.39 31.49 23.61
N TYR A 484 19.06 31.55 23.79
CA TYR A 484 18.32 32.81 23.71
C TYR A 484 18.68 33.77 24.84
N THR A 485 18.85 33.25 26.05
CA THR A 485 19.28 34.02 27.22
C THR A 485 20.69 34.59 27.02
N ASN A 486 21.63 33.77 26.54
CA ASN A 486 22.98 34.21 26.19
C ASN A 486 22.96 35.31 25.11
N HIS A 487 22.06 35.20 24.13
CA HIS A 487 21.88 36.24 23.12
C HIS A 487 21.36 37.55 23.73
N ALA A 488 20.37 37.47 24.62
CA ALA A 488 19.84 38.63 25.34
C ALA A 488 20.93 39.33 26.17
N PHE A 489 21.74 38.58 26.92
CA PHE A 489 22.89 39.11 27.66
C PHE A 489 23.89 39.82 26.74
N ALA A 490 24.24 39.21 25.60
CA ALA A 490 25.18 39.79 24.65
C ALA A 490 24.68 41.15 24.13
N LYS A 491 23.41 41.23 23.74
CA LYS A 491 22.79 42.47 23.26
C LYS A 491 22.72 43.55 24.32
N LEU A 492 22.28 43.19 25.53
CA LEU A 492 22.24 44.11 26.67
C LEU A 492 23.63 44.66 27.01
N CYS A 493 24.64 43.79 27.09
CA CYS A 493 26.02 44.19 27.34
C CYS A 493 26.58 45.08 26.22
N GLY A 494 26.23 44.82 24.96
CA GLY A 494 26.59 45.66 23.82
C GLY A 494 26.08 47.09 23.98
N ILE A 495 24.79 47.27 24.27
CA ILE A 495 24.18 48.60 24.46
C ILE A 495 24.83 49.34 25.64
N ILE A 496 25.01 48.67 26.78
CA ILE A 496 25.62 49.28 27.98
C ILE A 496 27.09 49.65 27.72
N PHE A 497 27.81 48.84 26.93
CA PHE A 497 29.17 49.13 26.52
C PHE A 497 29.25 50.38 25.63
N ASP A 498 28.34 50.51 24.65
CA ASP A 498 28.27 51.70 23.79
C ASP A 498 27.95 52.98 24.58
N GLU A 499 27.13 52.86 25.64
CA GLU A 499 26.86 53.92 26.62
C GLU A 499 28.06 54.22 27.54
N LYS A 500 29.11 53.40 27.50
CA LYS A 500 30.31 53.47 28.38
C LYS A 500 29.99 53.37 29.87
N ASN A 501 28.86 52.75 30.24
CA ASN A 501 28.48 52.56 31.63
C ASN A 501 29.13 51.28 32.20
N TYR A 502 30.44 51.36 32.47
CA TYR A 502 31.24 50.20 32.89
C TYR A 502 30.82 49.61 34.24
N LYS A 503 30.23 50.41 35.15
CA LYS A 503 29.71 49.92 36.43
C LYS A 503 28.55 48.94 36.21
N GLU A 504 27.62 49.32 35.36
CA GLU A 504 26.49 48.47 35.01
C GLU A 504 26.93 47.28 34.16
N LEU A 505 27.82 47.50 33.20
CA LEU A 505 28.38 46.42 32.37
C LEU A 505 29.04 45.35 33.24
N HIS A 506 29.80 45.75 34.26
CA HIS A 506 30.45 44.82 35.19
C HIS A 506 29.42 44.00 35.95
N LYS A 507 28.33 44.62 36.42
CA LYS A 507 27.24 43.91 37.11
C LYS A 507 26.60 42.85 36.21
N ILE A 508 26.15 43.24 35.01
CA ILE A 508 25.42 42.35 34.10
C ILE A 508 26.31 41.24 33.54
N SER A 509 27.56 41.55 33.16
CA SER A 509 28.50 40.52 32.72
C SER A 509 28.88 39.55 33.85
N THR A 510 28.98 40.01 35.10
CA THR A 510 29.16 39.11 36.26
C THR A 510 27.98 38.16 36.41
N GLU A 511 26.74 38.66 36.31
CA GLU A 511 25.53 37.82 36.33
C GLU A 511 25.56 36.80 35.18
N TRP A 512 25.94 37.22 33.97
CA TRP A 512 26.07 36.34 32.81
C TRP A 512 27.08 35.20 33.04
N THR A 513 28.25 35.50 33.62
CA THR A 513 29.26 34.46 33.91
C THR A 513 28.79 33.41 34.93
N LYS A 514 27.82 33.76 35.78
CA LYS A 514 27.20 32.81 36.72
C LYS A 514 26.12 31.98 36.03
N PHE A 515 25.35 32.60 35.15
CA PHE A 515 24.30 31.94 34.36
C PHE A 515 24.90 30.87 33.42
N ASP A 516 25.92 31.25 32.64
CA ASP A 516 26.62 30.33 31.75
C ASP A 516 28.16 30.47 31.88
N PRO A 517 28.77 29.70 32.82
CA PRO A 517 30.21 29.72 33.03
C PRO A 517 31.04 29.17 31.87
N SER A 518 30.40 28.56 30.87
CA SER A 518 31.06 28.02 29.69
C SER A 518 31.09 28.99 28.51
N TYR A 519 30.30 30.07 28.57
CA TYR A 519 30.18 31.03 27.47
C TYR A 519 31.30 32.08 27.52
N SER A 520 32.24 32.00 26.58
CA SER A 520 33.45 32.85 26.56
C SER A 520 33.14 34.35 26.47
N TYR A 521 32.09 34.75 25.76
CA TYR A 521 31.68 36.15 25.63
C TYR A 521 31.26 36.80 26.95
N ALA A 522 30.71 36.03 27.91
CA ALA A 522 30.36 36.56 29.22
C ALA A 522 31.61 37.10 29.94
N PHE A 523 32.71 36.35 29.88
CA PHE A 523 34.00 36.76 30.44
C PHE A 523 34.67 37.87 29.62
N LEU A 524 34.43 37.93 28.31
CA LEU A 524 34.95 39.01 27.46
C LEU A 524 34.37 40.35 27.90
N TYR A 525 33.05 40.45 28.05
CA TYR A 525 32.41 41.68 28.55
C TYR A 525 32.78 42.00 29.99
N LEU A 526 32.98 41.00 30.86
CA LEU A 526 33.48 41.23 32.22
C LEU A 526 34.90 41.82 32.23
N GLY A 527 35.77 41.34 31.33
CA GLY A 527 37.12 41.88 31.15
C GLY A 527 37.10 43.33 30.67
N ILE A 528 36.24 43.63 29.67
CA ILE A 528 36.04 44.99 29.15
C ILE A 528 35.53 45.92 30.25
N ALA A 529 34.54 45.48 31.02
CA ALA A 529 33.98 46.27 32.12
C ALA A 529 35.00 46.55 33.22
N SER A 530 35.74 45.52 33.64
CA SER A 530 36.79 45.65 34.67
C SER A 530 37.89 46.61 34.22
N GLN A 531 38.28 46.53 32.94
CA GLN A 531 39.25 47.45 32.35
C GLN A 531 38.74 48.90 32.33
N GLY A 532 37.46 49.11 31.98
CA GLY A 532 36.83 50.43 32.01
C GLY A 532 36.64 51.00 33.42
N LEU A 533 36.66 50.15 34.45
CA LEU A 533 36.65 50.51 35.87
C LEU A 533 38.06 50.64 36.48
N GLU A 534 39.11 50.50 35.66
CA GLU A 534 40.51 50.51 36.08
C GLU A 534 40.89 49.35 37.05
N ASP A 535 40.05 48.30 37.14
CA ASP A 535 40.37 47.05 37.83
C ASP A 535 41.19 46.13 36.90
N LYS A 536 42.50 46.40 36.87
CA LYS A 536 43.45 45.63 36.07
C LYS A 536 43.45 44.13 36.43
N ASP A 537 43.39 43.79 37.71
CA ASP A 537 43.46 42.39 38.14
C ASP A 537 42.19 41.62 37.77
N GLY A 538 41.02 42.25 37.91
CA GLY A 538 39.75 41.74 37.40
C GLY A 538 39.77 41.50 35.90
N ALA A 539 40.25 42.49 35.14
CA ALA A 539 40.39 42.39 33.69
C ALA A 539 41.31 41.23 33.28
N CYS A 540 42.48 41.10 33.91
CA CYS A 540 43.41 39.99 33.66
C CYS A 540 42.78 38.62 33.93
N ARG A 541 42.07 38.46 35.06
CA ARG A 541 41.39 37.20 35.39
C ARG A 541 40.34 36.84 34.34
N ALA A 542 39.52 37.81 33.95
CA ALA A 542 38.45 37.61 32.98
C ALA A 542 39.00 37.25 31.59
N TYR A 543 39.97 38.01 31.06
CA TYR A 543 40.55 37.71 29.74
C TYR A 543 41.30 36.37 29.68
N ARG A 544 42.04 35.99 30.74
CA ARG A 544 42.64 34.65 30.83
C ARG A 544 41.58 33.56 30.81
N LYS A 545 40.41 33.78 31.45
CA LYS A 545 39.29 32.84 31.39
C LYS A 545 38.69 32.74 29.99
N VAL A 546 38.60 33.85 29.25
CA VAL A 546 38.21 33.83 27.82
C VAL A 546 39.15 32.93 27.03
N ILE A 547 40.47 33.10 27.17
CA ILE A 547 41.47 32.29 26.43
C ILE A 547 41.40 30.81 26.83
N GLN A 548 41.06 30.50 28.09
CA GLN A 548 40.86 29.12 28.52
C GLN A 548 39.67 28.47 27.81
N LEU A 549 38.57 29.21 27.64
CA LEU A 549 37.32 28.72 27.02
C LEU A 549 37.38 28.75 25.48
N ASP A 550 38.02 29.77 24.91
CA ASP A 550 38.25 29.97 23.49
C ASP A 550 39.70 30.43 23.25
N PRO A 551 40.63 29.47 23.06
CA PRO A 551 42.05 29.77 22.83
C PRO A 551 42.32 30.59 21.56
N LYS A 552 41.36 30.69 20.62
CA LYS A 552 41.53 31.43 19.36
C LYS A 552 41.01 32.88 19.44
N ASN A 553 40.51 33.31 20.60
CA ASN A 553 39.99 34.65 20.80
C ASN A 553 41.10 35.72 20.77
N LYS A 554 41.38 36.28 19.57
CA LYS A 554 42.42 37.31 19.39
C LYS A 554 42.24 38.54 20.29
N PRO A 555 41.03 39.13 20.42
CA PRO A 555 40.83 40.30 21.29
C PRO A 555 41.31 40.06 22.73
N ALA A 556 40.98 38.91 23.33
CA ALA A 556 41.40 38.60 24.69
C ALA A 556 42.92 38.40 24.81
N GLN A 557 43.56 37.74 23.84
CA GLN A 557 45.03 37.58 23.81
C GLN A 557 45.77 38.91 23.76
N ASP A 558 45.28 39.83 22.94
CA ASP A 558 45.88 41.16 22.79
C ASP A 558 45.71 41.99 24.07
N MET A 559 44.56 41.88 24.74
CA MET A 559 44.33 42.59 26.01
C MET A 559 45.18 42.06 27.15
N VAL A 560 45.40 40.74 27.26
CA VAL A 560 46.32 40.14 28.25
C VAL A 560 47.73 40.72 28.08
N LYS A 561 48.26 40.73 26.85
CA LYS A 561 49.58 41.31 26.55
C LYS A 561 49.64 42.80 26.87
N LYS A 562 48.62 43.57 26.45
CA LYS A 562 48.57 45.02 26.64
C LYS A 562 48.52 45.42 28.11
N LEU A 563 47.78 44.67 28.92
CA LEU A 563 47.66 44.91 30.35
C LEU A 563 48.86 44.38 31.14
N GLY A 564 49.73 43.55 30.56
CA GLY A 564 50.82 42.91 31.30
C GLY A 564 50.29 41.89 32.30
N CYS A 565 49.19 41.22 31.91
CA CYS A 565 48.81 39.92 32.42
C CYS A 565 49.68 38.85 31.72
#